data_AF-A0A519ZEG5-F1
#
_entry.id   AF-A0A519ZEG5-F1
#
_cell.length_a   1.000
_cell.length_b   1.000
_cell.length_c   1.000
_cell.angle_alpha   90.00
_cell.angle_beta   90.00
_cell.angle_gamma   90.00
#
_symmetry.space_group_name_H-M   'P 1'
#
loop_
_entity.id
_entity.type
_entity.pdbx_description
1 polymer ?
#
loop_
_entity_poly.entity_id
_entity_poly.type
_entity_poly.pdbx_seq_one_letter_code
_entity_poly.pdbx_strand_id
1 'polypeptide(L)'
;MGVGVFRGDEQDVLGRFSGALAHAGSFDTVVRLTADNPAIDPAFIDTAVAHHLATGADYIHTSGLPLGTNLEVISAQALRRAHREATQPDEREHVTPYLRRHPELFRLETLALAVPPAVAALRLTVDYPSDYALLSLLFSHLGPGFSLTDPAGLPALLARHPWLAAINGANVQR
;
A
#
# COMPACT_ATOMS: atom_id res chain seq x y z
N MET A 1 3.04 4.26 -21.28
CA MET A 1 2.37 3.15 -20.55
C MET A 1 0.87 3.36 -20.74
N GLY A 2 0.14 2.40 -21.29
CA GLY A 2 -1.28 2.54 -21.65
C GLY A 2 -2.22 2.53 -20.44
N VAL A 3 -1.96 3.40 -19.46
CA VAL A 3 -2.72 3.52 -18.21
C VAL A 3 -3.51 4.83 -18.19
N GLY A 4 -4.69 4.81 -17.57
CA GLY A 4 -5.49 6.01 -17.33
C GLY A 4 -4.78 6.97 -16.39
N VAL A 5 -4.90 8.28 -16.65
CA VAL A 5 -4.23 9.32 -15.86
C VAL A 5 -5.26 10.37 -15.46
N PHE A 6 -5.39 10.59 -14.16
CA PHE A 6 -6.12 11.71 -13.59
C PHE A 6 -5.14 12.71 -12.97
N ARG A 7 -5.41 14.00 -13.14
CA ARG A 7 -4.65 15.10 -12.54
C ARG A 7 -5.61 15.97 -11.75
N GLY A 8 -5.20 16.37 -10.56
CA GLY A 8 -5.96 17.27 -9.69
C GLY A 8 -5.00 18.07 -8.81
N ASP A 9 -5.55 18.68 -7.76
CA ASP A 9 -4.80 19.53 -6.83
C ASP A 9 -3.65 18.74 -6.15
N GLU A 10 -2.50 19.37 -6.05
CA GLU A 10 -1.32 18.83 -5.39
C GLU A 10 -1.54 18.60 -3.90
N GLN A 11 -2.23 19.53 -3.24
CA GLN A 11 -2.41 19.57 -1.79
C GLN A 11 -3.65 18.79 -1.33
N ASP A 12 -4.56 18.46 -2.24
CA ASP A 12 -5.79 17.70 -1.94
C ASP A 12 -5.71 16.29 -2.54
N VAL A 13 -4.93 15.43 -1.88
CA VAL A 13 -4.72 14.04 -2.32
C VAL A 13 -6.04 13.26 -2.28
N LEU A 14 -6.85 13.43 -1.23
CA LEU A 14 -8.18 12.83 -1.12
C LEU A 14 -9.09 13.27 -2.29
N GLY A 15 -9.05 14.55 -2.64
CA GLY A 15 -9.71 15.09 -3.83
C GLY A 15 -9.24 14.41 -5.11
N ARG A 16 -7.93 14.16 -5.26
CA ARG A 16 -7.40 13.41 -6.42
C ARG A 16 -7.91 11.97 -6.46
N PHE A 17 -7.97 11.27 -5.34
CA PHE A 17 -8.51 9.90 -5.29
C PHE A 17 -10.00 9.89 -5.68
N SER A 18 -10.81 10.79 -5.13
CA SER A 18 -12.24 10.93 -5.45
C SER A 18 -12.46 11.31 -6.92
N GLY A 19 -11.67 12.26 -7.44
CA GLY A 19 -11.72 12.69 -8.84
C GLY A 19 -11.26 11.60 -9.82
N ALA A 20 -10.22 10.85 -9.48
CA ALA A 20 -9.76 9.71 -10.27
C ALA A 20 -10.81 8.61 -10.35
N LEU A 21 -11.48 8.30 -9.23
CA LEU A 21 -12.60 7.36 -9.19
C LEU A 21 -13.74 7.83 -10.13
N ALA A 22 -14.14 9.10 -10.05
CA ALA A 22 -15.18 9.65 -10.91
C ALA A 22 -14.77 9.65 -12.40
N HIS A 23 -13.50 9.92 -12.70
CA HIS A 23 -12.96 9.91 -14.06
C HIS A 23 -12.88 8.50 -14.66
N ALA A 24 -12.53 7.51 -13.85
CA ALA A 24 -12.36 6.13 -14.30
C ALA A 24 -13.72 5.46 -14.64
N GLY A 25 -14.81 5.91 -14.01
CA GLY A 25 -16.17 5.42 -14.26
C GLY A 25 -16.81 4.81 -13.01
N SER A 26 -17.69 3.83 -13.20
CA SER A 26 -18.39 3.17 -12.11
C SER A 26 -17.54 2.04 -11.51
N PHE A 27 -16.83 2.36 -10.43
CA PHE A 27 -16.14 1.37 -9.59
C PHE A 27 -16.64 1.46 -8.16
N ASP A 28 -16.72 0.31 -7.50
CA ASP A 28 -17.19 0.17 -6.11
C ASP A 28 -16.06 -0.03 -5.10
N THR A 29 -14.88 -0.41 -5.58
CA THR A 29 -13.70 -0.71 -4.76
C THR A 29 -12.49 0.06 -5.28
N VAL A 30 -11.75 0.67 -4.36
CA VAL A 30 -10.51 1.40 -4.62
C VAL A 30 -9.38 0.75 -3.85
N VAL A 31 -8.31 0.37 -4.54
CA VAL A 31 -7.05 -0.05 -3.91
C VAL A 31 -6.12 1.17 -3.90
N ARG A 32 -5.74 1.62 -2.70
CA ARG A 32 -4.80 2.75 -2.54
C ARG A 32 -3.37 2.22 -2.49
N LEU A 33 -2.54 2.70 -3.41
CA LEU A 33 -1.10 2.47 -3.47
C LEU A 33 -0.36 3.81 -3.53
N THR A 34 0.89 3.82 -3.10
CA THR A 34 1.78 5.00 -3.20
C THR A 34 2.97 4.67 -4.11
N ALA A 35 3.46 5.67 -4.83
CA ALA A 35 4.44 5.47 -5.90
C ALA A 35 5.87 5.17 -5.39
N ASP A 36 6.14 5.51 -4.14
CA ASP A 36 7.37 5.24 -3.39
C ASP A 36 7.47 3.80 -2.85
N ASN A 37 6.44 2.99 -3.07
CA ASN A 37 6.31 1.62 -2.56
C ASN A 37 6.30 0.62 -3.72
N PRO A 38 7.44 0.34 -4.39
CA PRO A 38 7.46 -0.41 -5.64
C PRO A 38 7.37 -1.94 -5.44
N ALA A 39 7.59 -2.45 -4.23
CA ALA A 39 7.68 -3.88 -3.94
C ALA A 39 6.34 -4.51 -3.51
N ILE A 40 5.23 -4.03 -4.08
CA ILE A 40 3.88 -4.53 -3.81
C ILE A 40 3.68 -5.88 -4.52
N ASP A 41 3.17 -6.86 -3.80
CA ASP A 41 2.84 -8.18 -4.35
C ASP A 41 1.36 -8.23 -4.81
N PRO A 42 1.08 -8.44 -6.10
CA PRO A 42 -0.29 -8.55 -6.60
C PRO A 42 -1.15 -9.62 -5.92
N ALA A 43 -0.55 -10.72 -5.43
CA ALA A 43 -1.30 -11.76 -4.74
C ALA A 43 -1.93 -11.27 -3.42
N PHE A 44 -1.28 -10.31 -2.75
CA PHE A 44 -1.85 -9.68 -1.55
C PHE A 44 -2.93 -8.65 -1.90
N ILE A 45 -2.85 -8.00 -3.06
CA ILE A 45 -3.94 -7.16 -3.57
C ILE A 45 -5.18 -8.02 -3.78
N ASP A 46 -5.05 -9.14 -4.48
CA ASP A 46 -6.17 -10.05 -4.74
C ASP A 46 -6.79 -10.58 -3.44
N THR A 47 -5.94 -10.94 -2.47
CA THR A 47 -6.40 -11.40 -1.15
C THR A 47 -7.18 -10.32 -0.39
N ALA A 48 -6.67 -9.08 -0.37
CA ALA A 48 -7.33 -7.97 0.32
C ALA A 48 -8.65 -7.56 -0.35
N VAL A 49 -8.70 -7.57 -1.68
CA VAL A 49 -9.93 -7.31 -2.45
C VAL A 49 -10.95 -8.43 -2.24
N ALA A 50 -10.54 -9.70 -2.26
CA ALA A 50 -11.45 -10.81 -1.97
C ALA A 50 -12.05 -10.70 -0.56
N HIS A 51 -11.24 -10.34 0.44
CA HIS A 51 -11.72 -10.11 1.80
C HIS A 51 -12.71 -8.94 1.86
N HIS A 52 -12.41 -7.81 1.20
CA HIS A 52 -13.31 -6.65 1.07
C HIS A 52 -14.69 -7.04 0.54
N LEU A 53 -14.71 -7.81 -0.56
CA LEU A 53 -15.95 -8.24 -1.21
C LEU A 53 -16.73 -9.24 -0.35
N ALA A 54 -16.03 -10.13 0.36
CA ALA A 54 -16.66 -11.13 1.21
C ALA A 54 -17.27 -10.52 2.48
N THR A 55 -16.61 -9.53 3.09
CA THR A 55 -17.05 -8.94 4.36
C THR A 55 -17.94 -7.71 4.15
N GLY A 56 -17.78 -6.97 3.06
CA GLY A 56 -18.42 -5.67 2.86
C GLY A 56 -17.83 -4.59 3.76
N ALA A 57 -16.56 -4.71 4.16
CA ALA A 57 -15.86 -3.67 4.93
C ALA A 57 -15.72 -2.39 4.10
N ASP A 58 -15.90 -1.22 4.72
CA ASP A 58 -15.71 0.07 4.06
C ASP A 58 -14.23 0.41 3.85
N TYR A 59 -13.38 -0.11 4.73
CA TYR A 59 -11.95 0.11 4.73
C TYR A 59 -11.24 -1.12 5.29
N ILE A 60 -10.24 -1.60 4.55
CA ILE A 60 -9.30 -2.62 5.00
C ILE A 60 -7.90 -2.02 5.00
N HIS A 61 -7.17 -2.31 6.08
CA HIS A 61 -5.72 -2.19 6.13
C HIS A 61 -5.09 -3.57 6.29
N THR A 62 -4.09 -3.91 5.50
CA THR A 62 -3.32 -5.14 5.74
C THR A 62 -2.26 -4.92 6.81
N SER A 63 -1.92 -5.97 7.56
CA SER A 63 -0.79 -5.98 8.49
C SER A 63 0.07 -7.23 8.32
N GLY A 64 1.26 -7.24 8.92
CA GLY A 64 2.18 -8.39 8.88
C GLY A 64 3.06 -8.47 7.63
N LEU A 65 2.93 -7.51 6.69
CA LEU A 65 3.82 -7.34 5.55
C LEU A 65 4.94 -6.31 5.83
N PRO A 66 6.07 -6.38 5.09
CA PRO A 66 7.15 -5.39 5.18
C PRO A 66 6.67 -3.95 5.09
N LEU A 67 7.42 -3.02 5.70
CA LEU A 67 7.12 -1.59 5.56
C LEU A 67 7.17 -1.20 4.07
N GLY A 68 6.16 -0.47 3.61
CA GLY A 68 6.01 -0.10 2.20
C GLY A 68 5.29 -1.14 1.34
N THR A 69 4.80 -2.24 1.92
CA THR A 69 4.07 -3.28 1.15
C THR A 69 2.67 -3.59 1.68
N ASN A 70 2.26 -2.97 2.79
CA ASN A 70 0.88 -3.04 3.24
C ASN A 70 -0.04 -2.23 2.33
N LEU A 71 -1.29 -2.68 2.23
CA LEU A 71 -2.29 -2.20 1.28
C LEU A 71 -3.49 -1.64 2.01
N GLU A 72 -4.18 -0.74 1.33
CA GLU A 72 -5.49 -0.25 1.77
C GLU A 72 -6.53 -0.49 0.67
N VAL A 73 -7.66 -1.10 1.04
CA VAL A 73 -8.82 -1.29 0.16
C VAL A 73 -9.98 -0.49 0.74
N ILE A 74 -10.62 0.33 -0.09
CA ILE A 74 -11.61 1.33 0.33
C ILE A 74 -12.86 1.17 -0.53
N SER A 75 -14.04 1.18 0.09
CA SER A 75 -15.29 1.26 -0.67
C SER A 75 -15.40 2.62 -1.34
N ALA A 76 -15.88 2.64 -2.58
CA ALA A 76 -16.10 3.87 -3.33
C ALA A 76 -17.06 4.82 -2.60
N GLN A 77 -18.03 4.26 -1.86
CA GLN A 77 -18.93 5.04 -1.01
C GLN A 77 -18.20 5.70 0.15
N ALA A 78 -17.33 4.97 0.87
CA ALA A 78 -16.56 5.52 1.98
C ALA A 78 -15.59 6.60 1.51
N LEU A 79 -14.90 6.39 0.39
CA LEU A 79 -14.00 7.39 -0.20
C LEU A 79 -14.76 8.68 -0.59
N ARG A 80 -15.92 8.55 -1.26
CA ARG A 80 -16.76 9.70 -1.61
C ARG A 80 -17.28 10.42 -0.37
N ARG A 81 -17.60 9.68 0.70
CA ARG A 81 -18.05 10.26 1.96
C ARG A 81 -16.94 11.06 2.63
N ALA A 82 -15.76 10.46 2.77
CA ALA A 82 -14.58 11.13 3.30
C ALA A 82 -14.24 12.40 2.52
N HIS A 83 -14.29 12.35 1.18
CA HIS A 83 -14.06 13.55 0.37
C HIS A 83 -15.04 14.69 0.64
N ARG A 84 -16.29 14.40 1.02
CA ARG A 84 -17.29 15.43 1.37
C ARG A 84 -17.14 15.93 2.81
N GLU A 85 -16.78 15.06 3.74
CA GLU A 85 -16.89 15.33 5.19
C GLU A 85 -15.55 15.63 5.87
N ALA A 86 -14.41 15.19 5.30
CA ALA A 86 -13.09 15.47 5.83
C ALA A 86 -12.69 16.94 5.60
N THR A 87 -12.38 17.63 6.69
CA THR A 87 -12.03 19.06 6.70
C THR A 87 -10.63 19.33 7.23
N GLN A 88 -9.99 18.36 7.91
CA GLN A 88 -8.63 18.56 8.43
C GLN A 88 -7.59 18.41 7.32
N PRO A 89 -6.52 19.24 7.29
CA PRO A 89 -5.49 19.16 6.27
C PRO A 89 -4.86 17.78 6.12
N ASP A 90 -4.57 17.10 7.23
CA ASP A 90 -3.95 15.77 7.24
C ASP A 90 -4.90 14.68 6.72
N GLU A 91 -6.22 14.86 6.87
CA GLU A 91 -7.22 13.98 6.26
C GLU A 91 -7.29 14.14 4.74
N ARG A 92 -7.11 15.38 4.25
CA ARG A 92 -7.02 15.66 2.80
C ARG A 92 -5.72 15.13 2.21
N GLU A 93 -4.62 15.21 2.94
CA GLU A 93 -3.29 14.80 2.49
C GLU A 93 -3.11 13.27 2.51
N HIS A 94 -3.51 12.60 3.60
CA HIS A 94 -3.23 11.18 3.79
C HIS A 94 -4.40 10.25 3.42
N VAL A 95 -5.52 10.81 2.92
CA VAL A 95 -6.69 10.12 2.33
C VAL A 95 -7.54 9.34 3.33
N THR A 96 -6.94 8.46 4.13
CA THR A 96 -7.63 7.52 5.01
C THR A 96 -7.79 7.92 6.48
N PRO A 97 -7.15 8.99 7.04
CA PRO A 97 -7.34 9.33 8.45
C PRO A 97 -8.80 9.58 8.86
N TYR A 98 -9.60 10.21 7.99
CA TYR A 98 -11.02 10.44 8.28
C TYR A 98 -11.76 9.12 8.53
N LEU A 99 -11.57 8.11 7.67
CA LEU A 99 -12.23 6.80 7.84
C LEU A 99 -11.80 6.15 9.17
N ARG A 100 -10.51 6.21 9.48
CA ARG A 100 -9.92 5.58 10.68
C ARG A 100 -10.34 6.26 11.98
N ARG A 101 -10.59 7.58 11.94
CA ARG A 101 -11.02 8.37 13.10
C ARG A 101 -12.52 8.26 13.38
N HIS A 102 -13.29 7.72 12.45
CA HIS A 102 -14.74 7.61 12.52
C HIS A 102 -15.24 6.16 12.43
N PRO A 103 -14.80 5.24 13.31
CA PRO A 103 -15.25 3.84 13.29
C PRO A 103 -16.77 3.69 13.54
N GLU A 104 -17.43 4.71 14.07
CA GLU A 104 -18.89 4.78 14.20
C GLU A 104 -19.61 5.00 12.86
N LEU A 105 -18.89 5.47 11.83
CA LEU A 105 -19.41 5.77 10.50
C LEU A 105 -19.03 4.74 9.44
N PHE A 106 -18.01 3.93 9.71
CA PHE A 106 -17.38 3.04 8.73
C PHE A 106 -17.12 1.66 9.32
N ARG A 107 -17.33 0.62 8.51
CA ARG A 107 -16.88 -0.73 8.86
C ARG A 107 -15.39 -0.88 8.55
N LEU A 108 -14.55 -0.77 9.58
CA LEU A 108 -13.10 -0.88 9.48
C LEU A 108 -12.64 -2.31 9.81
N GLU A 109 -11.77 -2.88 8.98
CA GLU A 109 -11.16 -4.19 9.24
C GLU A 109 -9.64 -4.15 9.05
N THR A 110 -8.92 -4.93 9.85
CA THR A 110 -7.48 -5.18 9.66
C THR A 110 -7.30 -6.61 9.20
N LEU A 111 -6.72 -6.81 8.02
CA LEU A 111 -6.42 -8.12 7.46
C LEU A 111 -4.98 -8.51 7.80
N ALA A 112 -4.80 -9.46 8.70
CA ALA A 112 -3.48 -9.99 9.01
C ALA A 112 -3.00 -10.90 7.88
N LEU A 113 -1.86 -10.56 7.29
CA LEU A 113 -1.15 -11.35 6.30
C LEU A 113 0.18 -11.82 6.91
N ALA A 114 0.81 -12.80 6.27
CA ALA A 114 2.06 -13.36 6.77
C ALA A 114 3.05 -13.62 5.64
N VAL A 115 4.31 -13.28 5.93
CA VAL A 115 5.50 -13.64 5.16
C VAL A 115 6.56 -14.15 6.13
N PRO A 116 7.66 -14.78 5.67
CA PRO A 116 8.73 -15.19 6.56
C PRO A 116 9.26 -14.01 7.41
N PRO A 117 9.63 -14.21 8.69
CA PRO A 117 10.01 -13.13 9.60
C PRO A 117 11.15 -12.22 9.07
N ALA A 118 12.13 -12.81 8.38
CA ALA A 118 13.22 -12.07 7.77
C ALA A 118 12.75 -11.10 6.66
N VAL A 119 11.67 -11.46 5.96
CA VAL A 119 11.03 -10.60 4.95
C VAL A 119 10.20 -9.54 5.65
N ALA A 120 9.34 -9.92 6.60
CA ALA A 120 8.49 -8.98 7.34
C ALA A 120 9.26 -7.84 8.02
N ALA A 121 10.52 -8.08 8.41
CA ALA A 121 11.40 -7.09 9.02
C ALA A 121 11.97 -6.04 8.04
N LEU A 122 11.75 -6.20 6.74
CA LEU A 122 12.32 -5.29 5.74
C LEU A 122 11.58 -3.95 5.64
N ARG A 123 12.33 -2.95 5.19
CA ARG A 123 11.85 -1.66 4.72
C ARG A 123 11.93 -1.62 3.20
N LEU A 124 10.78 -1.68 2.53
CA LEU A 124 10.64 -1.76 1.06
C LEU A 124 9.87 -0.57 0.47
N THR A 125 10.16 0.62 0.99
CA THR A 125 9.74 1.93 0.46
C THR A 125 10.95 2.67 -0.11
N VAL A 126 10.77 3.83 -0.75
CA VAL A 126 11.83 4.67 -1.34
C VAL A 126 11.73 6.11 -0.83
N ASP A 127 12.23 6.37 0.37
CA ASP A 127 12.37 7.73 0.93
C ASP A 127 13.82 8.20 0.92
N TYR A 128 14.77 7.26 0.99
CA TYR A 128 16.20 7.53 1.12
C TYR A 128 17.02 6.95 -0.04
N PRO A 129 18.23 7.48 -0.33
CA PRO A 129 19.13 6.85 -1.28
C PRO A 129 19.48 5.39 -0.95
N SER A 130 19.57 5.04 0.33
CA SER A 130 19.79 3.66 0.78
C SER A 130 18.59 2.75 0.50
N ASP A 131 17.38 3.27 0.60
CA ASP A 131 16.16 2.55 0.22
C ASP A 131 16.18 2.19 -1.28
N TYR A 132 16.49 3.17 -2.13
CA TYR A 132 16.65 2.97 -3.56
C TYR A 132 17.76 1.95 -3.88
N ALA A 133 18.90 2.02 -3.17
CA ALA A 133 20.00 1.09 -3.36
C ALA A 133 19.60 -0.36 -3.02
N LEU A 134 18.89 -0.57 -1.91
CA LEU A 134 18.37 -1.90 -1.55
C LEU A 134 17.41 -2.40 -2.63
N LEU A 135 16.37 -1.65 -2.98
CA LEU A 135 15.37 -2.09 -3.95
C LEU A 135 15.96 -2.34 -5.34
N SER A 136 16.94 -1.52 -5.77
CA SER A 136 17.67 -1.74 -7.02
C SER A 136 18.42 -3.08 -7.00
N LEU A 137 19.07 -3.42 -5.89
CA LEU A 137 19.76 -4.71 -5.74
C LEU A 137 18.77 -5.88 -5.74
N LEU A 138 17.66 -5.77 -5.01
CA LEU A 138 16.63 -6.82 -4.95
C LEU A 138 16.04 -7.09 -6.34
N PHE A 139 15.57 -6.06 -7.04
CA PHE A 139 14.94 -6.23 -8.35
C PHE A 139 15.92 -6.70 -9.44
N SER A 140 17.20 -6.31 -9.34
CA SER A 140 18.23 -6.83 -10.27
C SER A 140 18.49 -8.32 -10.09
N HIS A 141 18.28 -8.87 -8.89
CA HIS A 141 18.50 -10.30 -8.61
C HIS A 141 17.26 -11.15 -8.82
N LEU A 142 16.07 -10.63 -8.48
CA LEU A 142 14.83 -11.40 -8.45
C LEU A 142 14.07 -11.34 -9.78
N GLY A 143 14.34 -10.32 -10.59
CA GLY A 143 13.72 -10.15 -11.90
C GLY A 143 12.22 -9.82 -11.83
N PRO A 144 11.51 -9.89 -12.97
CA PRO A 144 10.13 -9.42 -13.09
C PRO A 144 9.09 -10.32 -12.41
N GLY A 145 9.45 -11.55 -12.03
CA GLY A 145 8.57 -12.51 -11.33
C GLY A 145 8.62 -12.42 -9.80
N PHE A 146 9.15 -11.31 -9.27
CA PHE A 146 9.26 -11.05 -7.84
C PHE A 146 7.92 -11.32 -7.11
N SER A 147 7.99 -12.04 -5.99
CA SER A 147 6.90 -12.19 -5.03
C SER A 147 7.45 -12.17 -3.61
N LEU A 148 6.69 -11.60 -2.69
CA LEU A 148 6.97 -11.62 -1.25
C LEU A 148 6.72 -12.99 -0.63
N THR A 149 6.03 -13.89 -1.34
CA THR A 149 5.67 -15.23 -0.87
C THR A 149 6.58 -16.33 -1.39
N ASP A 150 7.43 -16.03 -2.39
CA ASP A 150 8.33 -17.03 -2.97
C ASP A 150 9.46 -17.40 -1.98
N PRO A 151 9.51 -18.64 -1.47
CA PRO A 151 10.57 -19.07 -0.55
C PRO A 151 11.96 -19.08 -1.22
N ALA A 152 12.03 -19.25 -2.54
CA ALA A 152 13.28 -19.20 -3.31
C ALA A 152 13.68 -17.76 -3.69
N GLY A 153 12.80 -16.78 -3.44
CA GLY A 153 13.02 -15.36 -3.71
C GLY A 153 13.73 -14.64 -2.55
N LEU A 154 13.03 -13.69 -1.92
CA LEU A 154 13.60 -12.85 -0.85
C LEU A 154 14.21 -13.65 0.30
N PRO A 155 13.53 -14.67 0.89
CA PRO A 155 14.08 -15.40 2.02
C PRO A 155 15.43 -16.05 1.71
N ALA A 156 15.55 -16.71 0.55
CA ALA A 156 16.79 -17.34 0.12
C ALA A 156 17.90 -16.30 -0.18
N LEU A 157 17.53 -15.16 -0.76
CA LEU A 157 18.48 -14.07 -1.04
C LEU A 157 19.03 -13.46 0.26
N LEU A 158 18.15 -13.17 1.23
CA LEU A 158 18.55 -12.65 2.54
C LEU A 158 19.39 -13.65 3.33
N ALA A 159 19.08 -14.94 3.25
CA ALA A 159 19.87 -15.98 3.90
C ALA A 159 21.31 -16.03 3.34
N ARG A 160 21.47 -15.82 2.02
CA ARG A 160 22.79 -15.76 1.37
C ARG A 160 23.52 -14.43 1.60
N HIS A 161 22.77 -13.34 1.71
CA HIS A 161 23.30 -11.98 1.84
C HIS A 161 22.60 -11.19 2.95
N PRO A 162 22.84 -11.52 4.24
CA PRO A 162 22.13 -10.88 5.36
C PRO A 162 22.34 -9.37 5.45
N TRP A 163 23.46 -8.86 4.92
CA TRP A 163 23.79 -7.44 4.88
C TRP A 163 22.79 -6.60 4.06
N LEU A 164 22.01 -7.21 3.17
CA LEU A 164 20.97 -6.51 2.41
C LEU A 164 19.96 -5.84 3.34
N ALA A 165 19.50 -6.54 4.38
CA ALA A 165 18.55 -5.99 5.35
C ALA A 165 19.13 -4.82 6.18
N ALA A 166 20.46 -4.71 6.25
CA ALA A 166 21.12 -3.63 6.98
C ALA A 166 21.28 -2.34 6.17
N ILE A 167 21.13 -2.38 4.83
CA ILE A 167 21.37 -1.22 3.94
C ILE A 167 20.56 0.01 4.37
N ASN A 168 19.28 -0.20 4.68
CA ASN A 168 18.36 0.85 5.09
C ASN A 168 17.78 0.62 6.50
N GLY A 169 18.33 -0.32 7.26
CA GLY A 169 17.81 -0.69 8.58
C GLY A 169 17.92 0.42 9.64
N ALA A 170 18.75 1.44 9.41
CA ALA A 170 18.87 2.60 10.28
C ALA A 170 17.95 3.77 9.90
N ASN A 171 17.22 3.67 8.77
CA ASN A 171 16.30 4.71 8.35
C ASN A 171 15.06 4.73 9.24
N VAL A 172 14.49 5.92 9.44
CA VAL A 172 13.28 6.11 10.26
C VAL A 172 12.15 6.54 9.33
N GLN A 173 11.03 5.82 9.37
CA GLN A 173 9.80 6.29 8.72
C GLN A 173 9.27 7.48 9.52
N ARG A 174 9.13 8.62 8.85
CA ARG A 174 8.43 9.79 9.40
C ARG A 174 6.95 9.69 9.16
#